data_AF-A0A7C3PTE2-F1
#
_entry.id   AF-A0A7C3PTE2-F1
#
_cell.length_a   1.000
_cell.length_b   1.000
_cell.length_c   1.000
_cell.angle_alpha   90.00
_cell.angle_beta   90.00
_cell.angle_gamma   90.00
#
_symmetry.space_group_name_H-M   'P 1'
#
loop_
_entity.id
_entity.type
_entity.pdbx_description
1 polymer ?
#
loop_
_entity_poly.entity_id
_entity_poly.type
_entity_poly.pdbx_seq_one_letter_code
_entity_poly.pdbx_strand_id
1 'polypeptide(L)'
;MLADVSEKQFDCCYDSYHTFYDISSGQIGQQLRPWIASTCIHRKEHALASYKGEGCSGVGNLLYSDHSKSWHNYYKDKKVIVADKSSPVYLRVLSPTSVTAGAAGNAVHKAEDISFEKYYAYLRSFGRWGAAEISSFAPYYPILSKAWAEFSKFEQKAIPVPGPFSRFAGRIRTLWNRK
;
A
#
# COMPACT_ATOMS: atom_id res chain seq x y z
N MET A 1 7.74 -12.73 -12.20
CA MET A 1 6.38 -12.14 -12.22
C MET A 1 5.98 -11.64 -13.61
N LEU A 2 6.33 -10.42 -14.04
CA LEU A 2 5.83 -9.84 -15.30
C LEU A 2 6.18 -10.67 -16.54
N ALA A 3 7.40 -11.23 -16.61
CA ALA A 3 7.79 -12.17 -17.65
C ALA A 3 6.89 -13.43 -17.64
N ASP A 4 6.66 -14.01 -16.45
CA ASP A 4 5.86 -15.23 -16.28
C ASP A 4 4.37 -15.05 -16.60
N VAL A 5 3.82 -13.84 -16.46
CA VAL A 5 2.43 -13.56 -16.86
C VAL A 5 2.35 -13.23 -18.35
N SER A 6 3.38 -12.64 -18.96
CA SER A 6 3.34 -12.24 -20.37
C SER A 6 3.10 -13.39 -21.36
N GLU A 7 3.49 -14.60 -21.00
CA GLU A 7 3.32 -15.82 -21.82
C GLU A 7 1.99 -16.54 -21.55
N LYS A 8 1.22 -16.11 -20.55
CA LYS A 8 -0.01 -16.78 -20.13
C LYS A 8 -1.23 -16.16 -20.80
N GLN A 9 -2.19 -17.01 -21.17
CA GLN A 9 -3.53 -16.55 -21.57
C GLN A 9 -4.42 -16.37 -20.34
N PHE A 10 -4.64 -15.12 -19.95
CA PHE A 10 -5.56 -14.75 -18.87
C PHE A 10 -6.36 -13.50 -19.25
N ASP A 11 -7.43 -13.25 -18.51
CA ASP A 11 -8.33 -12.12 -18.65
C ASP A 11 -8.02 -11.04 -17.59
N CYS A 12 -7.66 -11.47 -16.38
CA CYS A 12 -7.23 -10.62 -15.27
C CYS A 12 -6.19 -11.34 -14.39
N CYS A 13 -5.15 -10.61 -13.98
CA CYS A 13 -4.17 -11.03 -13.00
C CYS A 13 -4.08 -9.97 -11.90
N TYR A 14 -4.30 -10.38 -10.65
CA TYR A 14 -4.35 -9.44 -9.52
C TYR A 14 -3.75 -10.01 -8.23
N ASP A 15 -3.41 -9.10 -7.32
CA ASP A 15 -2.93 -9.42 -5.97
C ASP A 15 -4.10 -9.58 -5.01
N SER A 16 -4.25 -10.77 -4.40
CA SER A 16 -5.14 -10.94 -3.23
C SER A 16 -4.52 -10.34 -1.96
N TYR A 17 -3.19 -10.47 -1.82
CA TYR A 17 -2.39 -9.78 -0.81
C TYR A 17 -1.74 -8.54 -1.41
N HIS A 18 -2.25 -7.37 -1.07
CA HIS A 18 -1.69 -6.10 -1.53
C HIS A 18 -0.37 -5.85 -0.79
N THR A 19 0.65 -5.42 -1.54
CA THR A 19 1.99 -5.16 -1.01
C THR A 19 2.23 -3.67 -0.91
N PHE A 20 2.68 -3.24 0.27
CA PHE A 20 2.92 -1.85 0.62
C PHE A 20 4.39 -1.67 1.02
N TYR A 21 4.99 -0.54 0.62
CA TYR A 21 6.33 -0.14 1.03
C TYR A 21 6.25 1.23 1.69
N ASP A 22 6.61 1.33 2.97
CA ASP A 22 6.73 2.62 3.64
C ASP A 22 8.08 3.24 3.27
N ILE A 23 8.04 4.33 2.50
CA ILE A 23 9.24 4.99 2.01
C ILE A 23 10.10 5.58 3.14
N SER A 24 9.50 5.85 4.31
CA SER A 24 10.20 6.51 5.42
C SER A 24 11.00 5.54 6.29
N SER A 25 10.51 4.31 6.48
CA SER A 25 11.18 3.27 7.25
C SER A 25 11.85 2.19 6.38
N GLY A 26 11.51 2.14 5.09
CA GLY A 26 11.90 1.07 4.19
C GLY A 26 11.20 -0.27 4.45
N GLN A 27 10.20 -0.30 5.33
CA GLN A 27 9.52 -1.54 5.70
C GLN A 27 8.45 -1.94 4.68
N ILE A 28 8.29 -3.25 4.51
CA ILE A 28 7.24 -3.84 3.67
C ILE A 28 6.10 -4.37 4.55
N GLY A 29 4.88 -4.10 4.13
CA GLY A 29 3.65 -4.66 4.68
C GLY A 29 2.87 -5.41 3.60
N GLN A 30 2.16 -6.47 3.99
CA GLN A 30 1.29 -7.21 3.08
C GLN A 30 -0.03 -7.55 3.76
N GLN A 31 -1.14 -7.25 3.10
CA GLN A 31 -2.47 -7.44 3.66
C GLN A 31 -3.42 -8.05 2.65
N LEU A 32 -4.20 -9.05 3.09
CA LEU A 32 -5.32 -9.57 2.31
C LEU A 32 -6.37 -8.47 2.15
N ARG A 33 -6.79 -8.22 0.92
CA ARG A 33 -7.79 -7.21 0.60
C ARG A 33 -8.97 -7.86 -0.13
N PRO A 34 -10.22 -7.56 0.25
CA PRO A 34 -11.41 -8.14 -0.39
C PRO A 34 -11.79 -7.42 -1.70
N TRP A 35 -10.81 -6.81 -2.37
CA TRP A 35 -11.02 -6.01 -3.58
C TRP A 35 -9.83 -6.13 -4.52
N ILE A 36 -10.10 -6.08 -5.82
CA ILE A 36 -9.08 -6.11 -6.87
C ILE A 36 -8.53 -4.69 -7.03
N ALA A 37 -7.21 -4.50 -6.96
CA ALA A 37 -6.63 -3.18 -7.18
C ALA A 37 -6.76 -2.75 -8.64
N SER A 38 -6.93 -1.44 -8.89
CA SER A 38 -6.92 -0.86 -10.25
C SER A 38 -5.61 -1.08 -11.00
N THR A 39 -4.54 -1.41 -10.28
CA THR A 39 -3.21 -1.76 -10.80
C THR A 39 -3.08 -3.23 -11.21
N CYS A 40 -4.18 -4.00 -11.23
CA CYS A 40 -4.17 -5.34 -11.81
C CYS A 40 -3.75 -5.31 -13.29
N ILE A 41 -3.30 -6.45 -13.80
CA ILE A 41 -3.08 -6.62 -15.24
C ILE A 41 -4.32 -7.27 -15.83
N HIS A 42 -4.95 -6.63 -16.80
CA HIS A 42 -6.13 -7.19 -17.46
C HIS A 42 -6.20 -6.79 -18.93
N ARG A 43 -6.97 -7.53 -19.73
CA ARG A 43 -7.15 -7.22 -21.14
C ARG A 43 -7.91 -5.90 -21.31
N LYS A 44 -7.49 -5.09 -22.29
CA LYS A 44 -8.13 -3.82 -22.62
C LYS A 44 -9.63 -3.96 -22.87
N GLU A 45 -10.05 -5.02 -23.54
CA GLU A 45 -11.48 -5.28 -23.82
C GLU A 45 -12.33 -5.46 -22.55
N HIS A 46 -11.76 -6.02 -21.48
CA HIS A 46 -12.42 -6.14 -20.18
C HIS A 46 -12.40 -4.83 -19.41
N ALA A 47 -11.28 -4.09 -19.49
CA ALA A 47 -11.15 -2.76 -18.90
C ALA A 47 -12.13 -1.74 -19.51
N LEU A 48 -12.59 -1.97 -20.75
CA LEU A 48 -13.53 -1.10 -21.47
C LEU A 48 -14.96 -1.65 -21.50
N ALA A 49 -15.21 -2.79 -20.87
CA ALA A 49 -16.51 -3.43 -20.91
C ALA A 49 -17.53 -2.66 -20.07
N SER A 50 -18.70 -2.41 -20.67
CA SER A 50 -19.87 -1.94 -19.93
C SER A 50 -20.33 -3.03 -18.96
N TYR A 51 -20.49 -2.69 -17.68
CA TYR A 51 -20.98 -3.62 -16.67
C TYR A 51 -22.16 -3.02 -15.92
N LYS A 52 -23.27 -3.76 -15.88
CA LYS A 52 -24.49 -3.41 -15.14
C LYS A 52 -24.60 -4.31 -13.89
N GLY A 53 -23.70 -4.13 -12.93
CA GLY A 53 -23.76 -4.84 -11.64
C GLY A 53 -24.16 -3.95 -10.48
N GLU A 54 -24.42 -4.57 -9.32
CA GLU A 54 -24.68 -3.85 -8.07
C GLU A 54 -23.57 -2.84 -7.76
N GLY A 55 -23.97 -1.63 -7.34
CA GLY A 55 -23.06 -0.53 -7.02
C GLY A 55 -22.73 0.41 -8.19
N CYS A 56 -23.19 0.10 -9.42
CA CYS A 56 -23.02 1.01 -10.56
C CYS A 56 -24.25 1.92 -10.73
N SER A 57 -24.10 3.22 -10.45
CA SER A 57 -25.08 4.24 -10.84
C SER A 57 -24.96 4.53 -12.35
N GLY A 58 -25.47 3.62 -13.19
CA GLY A 58 -25.52 3.78 -14.65
C GLY A 58 -24.70 2.74 -15.44
N VAL A 59 -24.75 2.85 -16.78
CA VAL A 59 -23.91 2.07 -17.72
C VAL A 59 -22.49 2.64 -17.66
N GLY A 60 -21.78 2.33 -16.57
CA GLY A 60 -20.38 2.67 -16.40
C GLY A 60 -19.48 1.60 -17.03
N ASN A 61 -18.35 2.05 -17.58
CA ASN A 61 -17.27 1.13 -17.90
C ASN A 61 -16.70 0.53 -16.60
N LEU A 62 -16.32 -0.75 -16.63
CA LEU A 62 -15.74 -1.52 -15.51
C LEU A 62 -14.63 -0.75 -14.77
N LEU A 63 -13.78 0.01 -15.47
CA LEU A 63 -12.73 0.84 -14.86
C LEU A 63 -13.24 1.79 -13.76
N TYR A 64 -14.46 2.32 -13.92
CA TYR A 64 -15.09 3.28 -13.00
C TYR A 64 -16.07 2.63 -12.02
N SER A 65 -16.27 1.32 -12.11
CA SER A 65 -17.17 0.58 -11.20
C SER A 65 -16.52 0.32 -9.83
N ASP A 66 -17.26 -0.24 -8.87
CA ASP A 66 -16.72 -0.61 -7.56
C ASP A 66 -15.78 -1.83 -7.65
N HIS A 67 -14.52 -1.63 -7.28
CA HIS A 67 -13.45 -2.63 -7.34
C HIS A 67 -13.59 -3.72 -6.26
N SER A 68 -14.41 -3.50 -5.24
CA SER A 68 -14.67 -4.44 -4.15
C SER A 68 -15.76 -5.45 -4.43
N LYS A 69 -16.66 -5.16 -5.38
CA LYS A 69 -17.81 -6.01 -5.70
C LYS A 69 -17.99 -6.23 -7.19
N SER A 70 -18.07 -5.16 -7.96
CA SER A 70 -18.38 -5.22 -9.39
C SER A 70 -17.31 -5.98 -10.18
N TRP A 71 -16.04 -5.80 -9.81
CA TRP A 71 -14.92 -6.49 -10.45
C TRP A 71 -14.93 -8.00 -10.18
N HIS A 72 -15.14 -8.42 -8.94
CA HIS A 72 -15.24 -9.84 -8.60
C HIS A 72 -16.38 -10.52 -9.35
N ASN A 73 -17.54 -9.86 -9.44
CA ASN A 73 -18.69 -10.40 -10.16
C ASN A 73 -18.45 -10.44 -11.68
N TYR A 74 -17.80 -9.43 -12.27
CA TYR A 74 -17.49 -9.40 -13.70
C TYR A 74 -16.50 -10.49 -14.12
N TYR A 75 -15.49 -10.76 -13.30
CA TYR A 75 -14.44 -11.73 -13.59
C TYR A 75 -14.75 -13.17 -13.13
N LYS A 76 -15.91 -13.43 -12.50
CA LYS A 76 -16.23 -14.74 -11.90
C LYS A 76 -16.16 -15.93 -12.88
N ASP A 77 -16.53 -15.70 -14.15
CA ASP A 77 -16.56 -16.71 -15.21
C ASP A 77 -15.41 -16.52 -16.22
N LYS A 78 -14.35 -15.78 -15.84
CA LYS A 78 -13.22 -15.42 -16.69
C LYS A 78 -11.94 -16.13 -16.24
N LYS A 79 -10.92 -16.15 -17.09
CA LYS A 79 -9.60 -16.71 -16.78
C LYS A 79 -8.83 -15.76 -15.87
N VAL A 80 -8.90 -16.01 -14.56
CA VAL A 80 -8.27 -15.15 -13.54
C VAL A 80 -7.04 -15.82 -12.94
N ILE A 81 -5.96 -15.06 -12.83
CA ILE A 81 -4.74 -15.46 -12.11
C ILE A 81 -4.64 -14.65 -10.83
N VAL A 82 -4.60 -15.31 -9.68
CA VAL A 82 -4.25 -14.67 -8.42
C VAL A 82 -2.74 -14.75 -8.25
N ALA A 83 -2.07 -13.61 -8.13
CA ALA A 83 -0.62 -13.55 -7.96
C ALA A 83 -0.20 -14.08 -6.59
N ASP A 84 0.97 -14.72 -6.56
CA ASP A 84 1.56 -15.20 -5.31
C ASP A 84 2.04 -14.01 -4.47
N LYS A 85 1.89 -14.14 -3.14
CA LYS A 85 2.32 -13.12 -2.19
C LYS A 85 3.81 -12.78 -2.28
N SER A 86 4.67 -13.73 -2.64
CA SER A 86 6.11 -13.50 -2.82
C SER A 86 6.47 -12.88 -4.18
N SER A 87 5.50 -12.77 -5.08
CA SER A 87 5.69 -12.25 -6.44
C SER A 87 4.45 -11.43 -6.86
N PRO A 88 4.17 -10.31 -6.17
CA PRO A 88 3.00 -9.48 -6.43
C PRO A 88 3.11 -8.70 -7.73
N VAL A 89 1.96 -8.33 -8.29
CA VAL A 89 1.84 -7.54 -9.54
C VAL A 89 2.42 -6.14 -9.34
N TYR A 90 2.16 -5.52 -8.19
CA TYR A 90 2.59 -4.16 -7.93
C TYR A 90 3.01 -3.94 -6.46
N LEU A 91 3.76 -2.86 -6.25
CA LEU A 91 4.17 -2.36 -4.95
C LEU A 91 3.57 -0.98 -4.72
N ARG A 92 2.72 -0.82 -3.70
CA ARG A 92 2.18 0.50 -3.32
C ARG A 92 3.15 1.21 -2.38
N VAL A 93 3.78 2.27 -2.87
CA VAL A 93 4.63 3.12 -2.02
C VAL A 93 3.74 4.04 -1.19
N LEU A 94 3.87 3.96 0.13
CA LEU A 94 3.27 4.88 1.09
C LEU A 94 4.31 5.91 1.51
N SER A 95 3.87 7.14 1.69
CA SER A 95 4.74 8.23 2.11
C SER A 95 4.05 9.10 3.16
N PRO A 96 4.80 9.76 4.06
CA PRO A 96 4.23 10.70 5.01
C PRO A 96 3.53 11.91 4.35
N THR A 97 3.82 12.18 3.08
CA THR A 97 3.17 13.23 2.28
C THR A 97 1.89 12.76 1.58
N SER A 98 1.54 11.48 1.68
CA SER A 98 0.33 10.94 1.04
C SER A 98 -0.93 11.65 1.57
N VAL A 99 -1.79 12.11 0.67
CA VAL A 99 -3.01 12.91 0.97
C VAL A 99 -3.88 12.28 2.06
N THR A 100 -3.95 10.94 2.13
CA THR A 100 -4.74 10.21 3.12
C THR A 100 -4.13 10.21 4.52
N ALA A 101 -2.80 10.34 4.64
CA ALA A 101 -2.13 10.60 5.92
C ALA A 101 -2.31 12.06 6.36
N GLY A 102 -2.46 12.96 5.38
CA GLY A 102 -2.70 14.39 5.54
C GLY A 102 -4.18 14.80 5.58
N ALA A 103 -5.12 13.92 5.95
CA ALA A 103 -6.57 14.18 5.98
C ALA A 103 -7.03 15.30 6.97
N ALA A 104 -6.14 16.20 7.36
CA ALA A 104 -6.43 17.49 7.98
C ALA A 104 -5.84 18.63 7.12
N GLY A 105 -6.46 18.89 5.97
CA GLY A 105 -6.67 20.25 5.47
C GLY A 105 -5.61 20.93 4.61
N ASN A 106 -4.33 20.55 4.64
CA ASN A 106 -3.30 21.20 3.81
C ASN A 106 -2.39 20.17 3.12
N ALA A 107 -2.17 20.34 1.82
CA ALA A 107 -1.21 19.54 1.08
C ALA A 107 0.19 19.75 1.70
N VAL A 108 0.81 18.66 2.14
CA VAL A 108 2.16 18.68 2.72
C VAL A 108 3.14 18.90 1.57
N HIS A 109 3.66 20.12 1.45
CA HIS A 109 4.62 20.50 0.41
C HIS A 109 6.08 20.47 0.90
N LYS A 110 6.29 20.41 2.22
CA LYS A 110 7.59 20.39 2.87
C LYS A 110 7.67 19.29 3.93
N ALA A 111 8.88 18.84 4.25
CA ALA A 111 9.08 17.82 5.27
C ALA A 111 8.62 18.26 6.67
N GLU A 112 8.76 19.56 6.97
CA GLU A 112 8.41 20.18 8.24
C GLU A 112 6.90 20.08 8.58
N ASP A 113 6.04 20.02 7.56
CA ASP A 113 4.58 19.96 7.73
C ASP A 113 4.08 18.53 8.02
N ILE A 114 4.98 17.54 8.03
CA ILE A 114 4.63 16.14 8.25
C ILE A 114 4.33 15.89 9.73
N SER A 115 3.09 15.49 10.00
CA SER A 115 2.74 14.85 11.26
C SER A 115 3.03 13.35 11.20
N PHE A 116 4.21 12.94 11.68
CA PHE A 116 4.59 11.52 11.75
C PHE A 116 3.64 10.71 12.65
N GLU A 117 3.05 11.33 13.68
CA GLU A 117 2.03 10.69 14.51
C GLU A 117 0.81 10.26 13.68
N LYS A 118 0.26 11.18 12.86
CA LYS A 118 -0.86 10.88 11.97
C LYS A 118 -0.46 9.85 10.90
N TYR A 119 0.75 9.96 10.37
CA TYR A 119 1.26 9.00 9.40
C TYR A 119 1.39 7.59 10.00
N TYR A 120 1.94 7.45 11.21
CA TYR A 120 2.04 6.15 11.88
C TYR A 120 0.67 5.60 12.26
N ALA A 121 -0.29 6.45 12.64
CA ALA A 121 -1.68 6.03 12.82
C ALA A 121 -2.28 5.49 11.51
N TYR A 122 -2.02 6.15 10.38
CA TYR A 122 -2.40 5.69 9.04
C TYR A 122 -1.75 4.33 8.70
N LEU A 123 -0.43 4.17 8.92
CA LEU A 123 0.29 2.91 8.66
C LEU A 123 -0.29 1.72 9.43
N ARG A 124 -0.82 1.92 10.65
CA ARG A 124 -1.45 0.84 11.43
C ARG A 124 -2.65 0.22 10.72
N SER A 125 -3.34 0.96 9.85
CA SER A 125 -4.48 0.44 9.08
C SER A 125 -4.10 -0.59 8.00
N PHE A 126 -2.80 -0.71 7.70
CA PHE A 126 -2.25 -1.65 6.71
C PHE A 126 -1.74 -2.96 7.34
N GLY A 127 -1.94 -3.14 8.64
CA GLY A 127 -1.59 -4.37 9.35
C GLY A 127 -0.13 -4.40 9.82
N ARG A 128 0.54 -5.53 9.61
CA ARG A 128 1.89 -5.77 10.13
C ARG A 128 2.95 -5.35 9.11
N TRP A 129 3.97 -4.68 9.62
CA TRP A 129 5.14 -4.22 8.90
C TRP A 129 6.36 -5.07 9.25
N GLY A 130 7.31 -5.19 8.32
CA GLY A 130 8.50 -6.03 8.46
C GLY A 130 8.41 -7.38 7.73
N ALA A 131 7.63 -7.45 6.65
CA ALA A 131 7.67 -8.58 5.74
C ALA A 131 9.02 -8.66 5.02
N ALA A 132 9.35 -9.84 4.49
CA ALA A 132 10.55 -10.04 3.68
C ALA A 132 10.51 -9.17 2.41
N GLU A 133 11.70 -8.83 1.93
CA GLU A 133 11.86 -8.14 0.66
C GLU A 133 11.32 -8.97 -0.51
N ILE A 134 10.72 -8.27 -1.46
CA ILE A 134 10.19 -8.87 -2.68
C ILE A 134 11.26 -8.72 -3.76
N SER A 135 11.86 -9.86 -4.15
CA SER A 135 13.00 -9.90 -5.05
C SER A 135 12.77 -9.16 -6.37
N SER A 136 11.55 -9.23 -6.93
CA SER A 136 11.20 -8.53 -8.18
C SER A 136 11.24 -7.01 -8.07
N PHE A 137 11.17 -6.45 -6.85
CA PHE A 137 11.25 -5.02 -6.61
C PHE A 137 12.58 -4.57 -5.99
N ALA A 138 13.49 -5.49 -5.67
CA ALA A 138 14.78 -5.20 -5.05
C ALA A 138 15.59 -4.08 -5.74
N PRO A 139 15.66 -4.01 -7.09
CA PRO A 139 16.37 -2.92 -7.76
C PRO A 139 15.83 -1.51 -7.48
N TYR A 140 14.57 -1.39 -7.05
CA TYR A 140 13.91 -0.10 -6.84
C TYR A 140 14.02 0.42 -5.40
N TYR A 141 14.28 -0.44 -4.40
CA TYR A 141 14.38 -0.01 -3.00
C TYR A 141 15.47 1.06 -2.78
N PRO A 142 16.68 0.96 -3.36
CA PRO A 142 17.69 2.01 -3.21
C PRO A 142 17.25 3.35 -3.82
N ILE A 143 16.49 3.31 -4.92
CA ILE A 143 15.97 4.51 -5.60
C ILE A 143 14.94 5.19 -4.71
N LEU A 144 14.02 4.42 -4.11
CA LEU A 144 13.01 4.93 -3.19
C LEU A 144 13.65 5.52 -1.92
N SER A 145 14.63 4.83 -1.35
CA SER A 145 15.39 5.32 -0.19
C SER A 145 16.13 6.62 -0.51
N LYS A 146 16.78 6.72 -1.67
CA LYS A 146 17.44 7.95 -2.12
C LYS A 146 16.44 9.09 -2.30
N ALA A 147 15.30 8.83 -2.95
CA ALA A 147 14.26 9.84 -3.14
C ALA A 147 13.73 10.37 -1.80
N TRP A 148 13.52 9.49 -0.82
CA TRP A 148 13.13 9.91 0.53
C TRP A 148 14.23 10.68 1.26
N ALA A 149 15.50 10.26 1.14
CA ALA A 149 16.63 10.97 1.72
C ALA A 149 16.77 12.38 1.12
N GLU A 150 16.59 12.54 -0.19
CA GLU A 150 16.60 13.86 -0.84
C GLU A 150 15.45 14.74 -0.37
N PHE A 151 14.25 14.18 -0.21
CA PHE A 151 13.10 14.91 0.30
C PHE A 151 13.25 15.30 1.79
N SER A 152 13.80 14.41 2.62
CA SER A 152 13.89 14.59 4.08
C SER A 152 15.16 15.28 4.57
N LYS A 153 16.08 15.68 3.67
CA LYS A 153 17.25 16.52 4.01
C LYS A 153 16.87 17.88 4.62
N PHE A 154 15.59 18.27 4.59
CA PHE A 154 15.03 19.38 5.38
C PHE A 154 14.68 18.96 6.82
N GLU A 155 15.70 18.49 7.56
CA GLU A 155 15.68 18.10 8.99
C GLU A 155 15.14 16.70 9.35
N GLN A 156 16.07 15.78 9.62
CA GLN A 156 15.79 14.57 10.40
C GLN A 156 16.27 14.76 11.85
N LYS A 157 15.35 15.00 12.78
CA LYS A 157 15.51 14.50 14.16
C LYS A 157 14.91 13.11 14.22
N ALA A 158 15.76 12.10 14.40
CA ALA A 158 15.36 10.71 14.46
C ALA A 158 14.32 10.46 15.56
N ILE A 159 13.19 9.84 15.21
CA ILE A 159 12.19 9.33 16.16
C ILE A 159 12.21 7.80 16.07
N PRO A 160 12.32 7.07 17.20
CA PRO A 160 12.35 5.61 17.19
C PRO A 160 11.01 5.03 16.74
N VAL A 161 11.05 4.15 15.74
CA VAL A 161 9.91 3.34 15.30
C VAL A 161 9.65 2.26 16.36
N PRO A 162 8.42 2.10 16.90
CA PRO A 162 8.16 1.07 17.89
C PRO A 162 8.18 -0.31 17.22
N GLY A 163 9.23 -1.09 17.52
CA GLY A 163 9.29 -2.51 17.18
C GLY A 163 8.21 -3.32 17.92
N PRO A 164 8.02 -4.60 17.56
CA PRO A 164 6.95 -5.47 18.09
C PRO A 164 7.01 -5.77 19.61
N PHE A 165 7.96 -5.16 20.34
CA PHE A 165 8.17 -5.34 21.78
C PHE A 165 8.04 -4.06 22.62
N SER A 166 7.44 -2.96 22.12
CA SER A 166 7.35 -1.70 22.89
C SER A 166 6.28 -1.67 24.01
N ARG A 167 6.04 -2.79 24.71
CA ARG A 167 5.06 -2.89 25.83
C ARG A 167 5.68 -2.97 27.24
N PHE A 168 6.94 -2.57 27.44
CA PHE A 168 7.56 -2.69 28.77
C PHE A 168 8.36 -1.49 29.30
N ALA A 169 8.18 -0.28 28.76
CA ALA A 169 8.88 0.92 29.25
C ALA A 169 7.91 1.99 29.81
N GLY A 170 7.04 1.57 30.72
CA GLY A 170 6.06 2.45 31.37
C GLY A 170 5.87 2.14 32.85
N ARG A 171 6.93 1.83 33.59
CA ARG A 171 6.80 1.63 35.05
C ARG A 171 8.07 1.85 35.88
N ILE A 172 8.92 2.83 35.58
CA ILE A 172 9.88 3.37 36.56
C ILE A 172 10.08 4.88 36.30
N ARG A 173 9.10 5.71 36.66
CA ARG A 173 9.34 7.15 36.85
C ARG A 173 8.26 7.83 37.70
N THR A 174 8.01 7.29 38.90
CA THR A 174 7.14 7.94 39.91
C THR A 174 7.59 7.63 41.34
N LEU A 175 8.90 7.66 41.62
CA LEU A 175 9.41 7.55 43.00
C LEU A 175 10.63 8.44 43.32
N TRP A 176 10.89 9.48 42.54
CA TRP A 176 12.01 10.40 42.80
C TRP A 176 11.55 11.86 42.66
N ASN A 177 10.65 12.27 43.56
CA ASN A 177 10.39 13.68 43.91
C ASN A 177 9.55 13.77 45.20
N ARG A 178 10.06 13.18 46.28
CA ARG A 178 9.70 13.53 47.66
C ARG A 178 10.94 13.40 48.53
N LYS A 179 11.71 14.47 48.63
CA LYS A 179 12.42 14.91 49.82
C LYS A 179 12.50 16.43 49.78
#